data_AF-A0A8X6I233-F1
#
_entry.id   AF-A0A8X6I233-F1
#
_cell.length_a   1.000
_cell.length_b   1.000
_cell.length_c   1.000
_cell.angle_alpha   90.00
_cell.angle_beta   90.00
_cell.angle_gamma   90.00
#
_symmetry.space_group_name_H-M   'P 1'
#
loop_
_entity.id
_entity.type
_entity.pdbx_description
1 polymer ?
#
loop_
_entity_poly.entity_id
_entity_poly.type
_entity_poly.pdbx_seq_one_letter_code
_entity_poly.pdbx_strand_id
1 'polypeptide(L)'
;MATYRGTQFESELYQFLTNFLGSVRIRTPSYPPASNGMLRRFHRPLKISIKWHGTERWITTLPVFLLGIRFCPKEDLGAFRAELLYEKDFASS
;
A
#
# COMPACT_ATOMS: atom_id res chain seq x y z
N MET A 1 1.58 9.15 -9.94
CA MET A 1 1.30 8.73 -8.55
C MET A 1 -0.01 9.33 -8.06
N ALA A 2 -0.98 8.49 -7.66
CA ALA A 2 -2.28 8.94 -7.17
C ALA A 2 -2.25 9.17 -5.65
N THR A 3 -2.64 10.35 -5.18
CA THR A 3 -2.54 10.72 -3.75
C THR A 3 -3.81 11.37 -3.23
N TYR A 4 -4.06 11.16 -1.93
CA TYR A 4 -5.17 11.80 -1.24
C TYR A 4 -4.94 13.31 -1.09
N ARG A 5 -6.02 14.06 -0.85
CA ARG A 5 -6.00 15.53 -0.69
C ARG A 5 -5.47 16.02 0.65
N GLY A 6 -4.60 15.23 1.30
CA GLY A 6 -4.00 15.61 2.57
C GLY A 6 -3.01 16.73 2.38
N THR A 7 -2.91 17.62 3.35
CA THR A 7 -2.01 18.77 3.31
C THR A 7 -0.55 18.39 3.00
N GLN A 8 -0.08 17.24 3.49
CA GLN A 8 1.25 16.71 3.17
C GLN A 8 1.47 16.49 1.67
N PHE A 9 0.45 15.99 0.95
CA PHE A 9 0.51 15.71 -0.49
C PHE A 9 0.22 16.94 -1.35
N GLU A 10 -0.23 18.04 -0.73
CA GLU A 10 -0.46 19.33 -1.38
C GLU A 10 0.66 20.34 -1.14
N SER A 11 1.58 20.04 -0.21
CA SER A 11 2.71 20.90 0.14
C SER A 11 3.62 21.21 -1.06
N GLU A 12 4.24 22.38 -1.06
CA GLU A 12 5.24 22.77 -2.06
C GLU A 12 6.41 21.79 -2.12
N LEU A 13 6.82 21.27 -0.95
CA LEU A 13 7.85 20.24 -0.87
C LEU A 13 7.48 18.99 -1.66
N TYR A 14 6.22 18.52 -1.54
CA TYR A 14 5.76 17.36 -2.28
C TYR A 14 5.72 17.62 -3.79
N GLN A 15 5.30 18.82 -4.20
CA GLN A 15 5.30 19.22 -5.61
C GLN A 15 6.72 19.26 -6.19
N PHE A 16 7.67 19.85 -5.46
CA PHE A 16 9.08 19.86 -5.83
C PHE A 16 9.63 18.44 -5.98
N LEU A 17 9.37 17.57 -5.01
CA LEU A 17 9.77 16.16 -5.04
C LEU A 17 9.19 15.43 -6.26
N THR A 18 7.91 15.63 -6.57
CA THR A 18 7.30 14.98 -7.74
C THR A 18 7.91 15.46 -9.05
N ASN A 19 8.22 16.74 -9.16
CA ASN A 19 8.88 17.30 -10.34
C ASN A 19 10.32 16.80 -10.47
N PHE A 20 11.07 16.78 -9.36
CA PHE A 20 12.44 16.28 -9.32
C PHE A 20 12.52 14.80 -9.74
N LEU A 21 11.58 13.98 -9.29
CA LEU A 21 11.50 12.55 -9.64
C LEU A 21 10.82 12.28 -11.00
N GLY A 22 10.47 13.32 -11.77
CA GLY A 22 9.77 13.18 -13.06
C GLY A 22 8.39 12.50 -12.94
N SER A 23 7.80 12.52 -11.75
CA SER A 23 6.58 11.78 -11.43
C SER A 23 5.35 12.67 -11.53
N VAL A 24 4.37 12.26 -12.32
CA VAL A 24 3.11 13.02 -12.45
C VAL A 24 2.20 12.74 -11.24
N ARG A 25 1.81 13.80 -10.52
CA ARG A 25 0.82 13.71 -9.44
C ARG A 25 -0.59 13.65 -10.00
N ILE A 26 -1.36 12.64 -9.59
CA ILE A 26 -2.79 12.49 -9.92
C ILE A 26 -3.59 12.72 -8.64
N ARG A 27 -4.37 13.78 -8.60
CA ARG A 27 -5.22 14.10 -7.44
C ARG A 27 -6.44 13.19 -7.43
N THR A 28 -6.65 12.40 -6.37
CA THR A 28 -7.89 11.61 -6.30
C THR A 28 -9.12 12.48 -6.00
N PRO A 29 -10.27 12.18 -6.62
CA PRO A 29 -11.56 12.78 -6.26
C PRO A 29 -11.86 12.67 -4.76
N SER A 30 -12.62 13.65 -4.24
CA SER A 30 -12.95 13.77 -2.81
C SER A 30 -13.91 12.69 -2.27
N TYR A 31 -14.49 11.86 -3.13
CA TYR A 31 -15.50 10.83 -2.82
C TYR A 31 -15.12 9.50 -3.53
N PRO A 32 -15.32 8.32 -2.92
CA PRO A 32 -14.37 7.20 -2.95
C PRO A 32 -14.06 6.73 -4.38
N PRO A 33 -12.95 7.19 -4.98
CA PRO A 33 -12.51 6.70 -6.27
C PRO A 33 -11.88 5.31 -6.11
N ALA A 34 -11.98 4.47 -7.15
CA ALA A 34 -11.45 3.10 -7.16
C ALA A 34 -9.95 3.03 -6.80
N SER A 35 -9.18 4.05 -7.18
CA SER A 35 -7.76 4.20 -6.85
C SER A 35 -7.50 4.34 -5.34
N ASN A 36 -8.34 5.08 -4.61
CA ASN A 36 -8.28 5.07 -3.13
C ASN A 36 -8.77 3.73 -2.57
N GLY A 37 -9.61 3.01 -3.31
CA GLY A 37 -10.03 1.64 -3.00
C GLY A 37 -8.84 0.70 -2.84
N MET A 38 -7.86 0.73 -3.76
CA MET A 38 -6.67 -0.12 -3.68
C MET A 38 -5.82 0.19 -2.43
N LEU A 39 -5.56 1.47 -2.17
CA LEU A 39 -4.78 1.89 -1.00
C LEU A 39 -5.50 1.51 0.31
N ARG A 40 -6.82 1.73 0.39
CA ARG A 40 -7.63 1.32 1.54
C ARG A 40 -7.62 -0.20 1.74
N ARG A 41 -7.74 -0.98 0.64
CA ARG A 41 -7.66 -2.45 0.67
C ARG A 41 -6.30 -2.95 1.14
N PHE A 42 -5.22 -2.22 0.85
CA PHE A 42 -3.89 -2.51 1.39
C PHE A 42 -3.76 -2.13 2.87
N HIS A 43 -4.25 -0.96 3.27
CA HIS A 43 -4.17 -0.50 4.66
C HIS A 43 -5.04 -1.32 5.63
N ARG A 44 -6.16 -1.91 5.17
CA ARG A 44 -7.08 -2.67 6.03
C ARG A 44 -6.42 -3.85 6.75
N PRO A 45 -5.79 -4.84 6.07
CA PRO A 45 -5.11 -5.92 6.76
C PRO A 45 -3.93 -5.42 7.61
N LEU A 46 -3.19 -4.41 7.15
CA LEU A 46 -2.10 -3.82 7.92
C LEU A 46 -2.56 -3.26 9.27
N LYS A 47 -3.64 -2.48 9.27
CA LYS A 47 -4.23 -1.94 10.49
C LYS A 47 -4.74 -3.04 11.43
N ILE A 48 -5.30 -4.11 10.87
CA ILE A 48 -5.74 -5.28 11.63
C ILE A 48 -4.53 -5.94 12.30
N SER A 49 -3.47 -6.25 11.55
CA SER A 49 -2.25 -6.86 12.10
C SER A 49 -1.60 -6.01 13.20
N ILE A 50 -1.51 -4.69 13.01
CA ILE A 50 -1.00 -3.76 14.03
C ILE A 50 -1.89 -3.79 15.28
N LYS A 51 -3.22 -3.75 15.11
CA LYS A 51 -4.17 -3.80 16.23
C LYS A 51 -4.07 -5.11 17.00
N TRP A 52 -3.93 -6.24 16.30
CA TRP A 52 -3.76 -7.57 16.92
C TRP A 52 -2.46 -7.71 17.69
N HIS A 53 -1.37 -7.11 17.19
CA HIS A 53 -0.07 -7.17 17.87
C HIS A 53 -0.06 -6.44 19.21
N GLY A 54 -0.97 -5.48 19.42
CA GLY A 54 -1.27 -4.90 20.74
C GLY A 54 -0.13 -4.15 21.44
N THR A 55 1.03 -4.01 20.80
CA THR A 55 2.26 -3.45 21.39
C THR A 55 2.65 -2.16 20.69
N GLU A 56 3.10 -1.15 21.44
CA GLU A 56 3.59 0.12 20.90
C GLU A 56 4.80 -0.04 19.97
N ARG A 57 5.55 -1.14 20.12
CA ARG A 57 6.69 -1.51 19.26
C ARG A 57 6.28 -2.17 17.93
N TRP A 58 5.07 -1.93 17.42
CA TRP A 58 4.62 -2.49 16.14
C TRP A 58 5.54 -2.15 14.95
N ILE A 59 6.36 -1.11 15.06
CA ILE A 59 7.35 -0.73 14.06
C ILE A 59 8.38 -1.86 13.85
N THR A 60 8.80 -2.57 14.91
CA THR A 60 9.78 -3.65 14.78
C THR A 60 9.19 -4.89 14.10
N THR A 61 7.88 -5.11 14.21
CA THR A 61 7.15 -6.19 13.56
C THR A 61 6.51 -5.79 12.23
N LEU A 62 6.62 -4.52 11.84
CA LEU A 62 6.11 -4.00 10.57
C LEU A 62 6.63 -4.76 9.35
N PRO A 63 7.94 -5.13 9.24
CA PRO A 63 8.42 -5.94 8.12
C PRO A 63 7.68 -7.28 8.00
N VAL A 64 7.35 -7.90 9.13
CA VAL A 64 6.63 -9.19 9.18
C VAL A 64 5.19 -9.02 8.70
N PHE A 65 4.49 -7.96 9.11
CA PHE A 65 3.13 -7.70 8.60
C PHE A 65 3.12 -7.41 7.10
N LEU A 66 4.09 -6.63 6.62
CA LEU A 66 4.21 -6.34 5.19
C LEU A 66 4.52 -7.60 4.38
N LEU A 67 5.35 -8.50 4.93
CA LEU A 67 5.63 -9.80 4.33
C LEU A 67 4.35 -10.65 4.26
N GLY A 68 3.61 -10.76 5.37
CA GLY A 68 2.34 -11.46 5.41
C GLY A 68 1.33 -10.93 4.40
N ILE A 69 1.25 -9.61 4.20
CA ILE A 69 0.36 -9.01 3.20
C ILE A 69 0.79 -9.34 1.75
N ARG A 70 2.09 -9.52 1.50
CA ARG A 70 2.62 -9.87 0.17
C ARG A 70 2.37 -11.33 -0.20
N PHE A 71 2.44 -12.22 0.80
CA PHE A 71 2.24 -13.67 0.67
C PHE A 71 0.83 -14.13 1.08
N CYS A 72 -0.09 -13.21 1.36
CA CYS A 72 -1.49 -13.56 1.58
C CYS A 72 -2.15 -13.81 0.20
N PRO A 73 -2.72 -15.01 -0.03
CA PRO A 73 -3.33 -15.33 -1.31
C PRO A 73 -4.52 -14.41 -1.52
N LYS A 74 -4.61 -13.83 -2.71
CA LYS A 74 -5.72 -12.96 -3.04
C LYS A 74 -6.71 -13.78 -3.85
N GLU A 75 -7.77 -14.24 -3.18
CA GLU A 75 -8.81 -15.12 -3.76
C GLU A 75 -9.35 -14.61 -5.10
N ASP A 76 -9.56 -13.29 -5.23
CA ASP A 76 -10.00 -12.64 -6.48
C ASP A 76 -9.06 -12.88 -7.68
N LEU A 77 -7.77 -13.12 -7.43
CA LEU A 77 -6.71 -13.22 -8.44
C LEU A 77 -6.10 -14.62 -8.52
N GLY A 78 -6.40 -15.51 -7.57
CA GLY A 78 -5.81 -16.85 -7.50
C GLY A 78 -4.29 -16.86 -7.30
N ALA A 79 -3.68 -15.75 -6.88
CA ALA A 79 -2.23 -15.57 -6.80
C ALA A 79 -1.82 -14.71 -5.60
N PHE A 80 -0.55 -14.81 -5.18
CA PHE A 80 0.03 -13.89 -4.21
C PHE A 80 0.44 -12.56 -4.87
N ARG A 81 0.44 -11.47 -4.09
CA ARG A 81 0.95 -10.19 -4.59
C ARG A 81 2.45 -10.25 -4.91
N ALA A 82 3.19 -11.10 -4.20
CA ALA A 82 4.59 -11.36 -4.47
C ALA A 82 4.80 -12.04 -5.83
N GLU A 83 3.94 -13.00 -6.21
CA GLU A 83 4.04 -13.69 -7.50
C GLU A 83 3.88 -12.72 -8.67
N LEU A 84 2.88 -11.84 -8.59
CA LEU A 84 2.65 -10.82 -9.60
C LEU A 84 3.79 -9.79 -9.71
N LEU A 85 4.54 -9.56 -8.63
CA LEU A 85 5.63 -8.58 -8.61
C LEU A 85 6.95 -9.16 -9.11
N TYR A 86 7.23 -10.41 -8.74
CA TYR A 86 8.48 -11.09 -9.09
C TYR A 86 8.34 -12.01 -10.30
N GLU A 87 7.14 -12.10 -10.88
CA GLU A 87 6.79 -12.98 -11.99
C GLU A 87 7.23 -14.43 -11.73
N LYS A 88 7.10 -14.86 -10.47
CA LYS A 88 7.54 -16.16 -9.97
C LYS A 88 6.41 -16.82 -9.20
N ASP A 89 6.16 -18.09 -9.49
CA ASP A 89 5.22 -18.92 -8.73
C ASP A 89 5.85 -19.33 -7.39
N PHE A 90 5.16 -19.04 -6.29
CA PHE A 90 5.55 -19.44 -4.94
C PHE A 90 4.66 -20.57 -4.39
N ALA A 91 3.52 -20.87 -5.03
CA ALA A 91 2.62 -21.95 -4.66
C ALA A 91 3.09 -23.32 -5.16
N SER A 92 3.90 -23.36 -6.23
CA SER A 92 4.40 -24.59 -6.86
C SER A 92 5.80 -25.04 -6.39
N SER A 93 6.31 -24.51 -5.27
CA SER A 93 7.66 -24.81 -4.74
C SER A 93 7.63 -25.74 -3.53
#